data_AF-A0A7C3BP18-F1
#
_entry.id   AF-A0A7C3BP18-F1
#
_cell.length_a   1.000
_cell.length_b   1.000
_cell.length_c   1.000
_cell.angle_alpha   90.00
_cell.angle_beta   90.00
_cell.angle_gamma   90.00
#
_symmetry.space_group_name_H-M   'P 1'
#
loop_
_entity.id
_entity.type
_entity.pdbx_description
1 polymer ?
#
loop_
_entity_poly.entity_id
_entity_poly.type
_entity_poly.pdbx_seq_one_letter_code
_entity_poly.pdbx_strand_id
1 'polypeptide(L)' 'MVNISQIFTVDKRDLEEKIGALSKRRIRQILEGAQLLMEPRSVE' A
#
# COMPACT_ATOMS: atom_id res chain seq x y z
N MET A 1 2.63 7.63 9.20
CA MET A 1 1.35 7.60 8.44
C MET A 1 1.56 6.72 7.21
N VAL A 2 0.52 6.07 6.66
CA VAL A 2 0.62 5.32 5.38
C VAL A 2 -0.41 5.91 4.44
N ASN A 3 0.01 6.39 3.27
CA ASN A 3 -0.87 7.01 2.29
C ASN A 3 -1.21 6.03 1.17
N ILE A 4 -2.44 5.51 1.17
CA ILE A 4 -2.90 4.53 0.20
C ILE A 4 -3.30 5.15 -1.15
N SER A 5 -3.59 6.45 -1.22
CA SER A 5 -3.94 7.12 -2.50
C SER A 5 -2.71 7.45 -3.35
N GLN A 6 -1.51 7.21 -2.81
CA GLN A 6 -0.22 7.48 -3.44
C GLN A 6 0.62 6.19 -3.50
N ILE A 7 0.01 5.10 -3.99
CA ILE A 7 0.74 3.85 -4.25
C ILE A 7 1.49 3.99 -5.58
N PHE A 8 2.78 3.68 -5.55
CA PHE A 8 3.63 3.64 -6.74
C PHE A 8 4.55 2.42 -6.71
N THR A 9 4.95 1.97 -7.89
CA THR A 9 5.92 0.89 -8.08
C THR A 9 7.33 1.48 -8.13
N VAL A 10 8.28 0.87 -7.43
CA VAL A 10 9.70 1.23 -7.45
C VAL A 10 10.55 0.04 -7.85
N ASP A 11 11.78 0.30 -8.32
CA ASP A 11 12.76 -0.76 -8.50
C ASP A 11 13.27 -1.22 -7.12
N LYS A 12 13.58 -2.50 -6.97
CA LYS A 12 14.10 -3.03 -5.70
C LYS A 12 15.45 -2.40 -5.33
N ARG A 13 16.22 -1.92 -6.30
CA ARG A 13 17.50 -1.21 -6.10
C ARG A 13 17.32 0.16 -5.45
N ASP A 14 16.12 0.74 -5.51
CA ASP A 14 15.80 2.01 -4.86
C ASP A 14 15.51 1.83 -3.35
N LEU A 15 15.42 0.58 -2.87
CA LEU A 15 15.26 0.29 -1.44
C LEU A 15 16.63 0.25 -0.75
N GLU A 16 16.82 1.11 0.23
CA GLU A 16 18.01 1.14 1.08
C GLU A 16 17.91 0.10 2.23
N GLU A 17 18.04 0.53 3.48
CA GLU A 17 18.01 -0.36 4.64
C GLU A 17 16.59 -0.60 5.19
N LYS A 18 16.41 -1.75 5.83
CA LYS A 18 15.15 -2.09 6.50
C LYS A 18 15.05 -1.38 7.86
N ILE A 19 14.10 -0.46 7.97
CA ILE A 19 13.90 0.34 9.21
C ILE A 19 12.94 -0.28 10.24
N GLY A 20 12.27 -1.39 9.93
CA GLY A 20 11.35 -2.04 10.87
C GLY A 20 10.30 -2.93 10.22
N ALA A 21 9.20 -3.15 10.95
CA ALA A 21 8.04 -3.91 10.49
C ALA A 21 6.75 -3.37 11.11
N LEU A 22 5.64 -3.51 10.39
CA LEU A 22 4.31 -3.20 10.90
C LEU A 22 3.64 -4.46 11.46
N SER A 23 2.75 -4.28 12.43
CA SER A 23 1.94 -5.39 12.95
C SER A 23 0.99 -5.95 11.89
N LYS A 24 0.65 -7.25 12.00
CA LYS A 24 -0.32 -7.90 11.10
C LYS A 24 -1.65 -7.16 11.02
N ARG A 25 -2.12 -6.61 12.16
CA ARG A 25 -3.35 -5.80 12.23
C ARG A 25 -3.24 -4.56 11.34
N ARG A 26 -2.10 -3.85 11.41
CA ARG A 26 -1.90 -2.62 10.62
C ARG A 26 -1.77 -2.94 9.12
N ILE A 27 -1.13 -4.05 8.76
CA ILE A 27 -1.07 -4.50 7.36
C ILE A 27 -2.47 -4.78 6.81
N ARG A 28 -3.34 -5.46 7.56
CA ARG A 28 -4.73 -5.70 7.13
C ARG A 28 -5.50 -4.41 6.83
N GLN A 29 -5.39 -3.41 7.71
CA GLN A 29 -6.02 -2.10 7.49
C GLN A 29 -5.51 -1.39 6.22
N ILE A 30 -4.21 -1.53 5.92
CA ILE A 30 -3.63 -0.95 4.69
C ILE A 30 -4.18 -1.67 3.45
N LEU A 31 -4.27 -3.00 3.51
CA LEU A 31 -4.81 -3.82 2.40
C LEU A 31 -6.28 -3.54 2.14
N GLU A 32 -7.11 -3.44 3.19
CA GLU A 32 -8.53 -3.08 3.08
C GLU A 32 -8.70 -1.73 2.35
N GLY A 33 -7.91 -0.73 2.72
CA GLY A 33 -7.94 0.57 2.05
C GLY A 33 -7.44 0.52 0.60
N ALA A 34 -6.37 -0.23 0.33
CA ALA A 34 -5.83 -0.37 -1.02
C ALA A 34 -6.81 -1.09 -1.97
N GLN A 35 -7.56 -2.07 -1.48
CA GLN A 35 -8.57 -2.78 -2.26
C GLN A 35 -9.65 -1.83 -2.82
N LEU A 36 -10.14 -0.89 -2.00
CA LEU A 36 -11.14 0.12 -2.42
C LEU A 36 -10.68 1.03 -3.57
N LEU A 37 -9.36 1.15 -3.76
CA LEU A 37 -8.73 1.94 -4.83
C LEU A 37 -8.41 1.11 -6.07
N MET A 38 -8.23 -0.21 -5.91
CA MET A 38 -7.89 -1.14 -7.00
C MET A 38 -9.12 -1.81 -7.61
N GLU A 39 -10.26 -1.81 -6.92
CA GLU A 39 -11.51 -2.33 -7.48
C GLU A 39 -11.88 -1.54 -8.75
N PRO A 40 -12.07 -2.23 -9.90
CA PRO A 40 -12.54 -1.60 -11.11
C PRO A 40 -13.88 -0.94 -10.83
N ARG A 41 -13.94 0.39 -10.95
CA ARG A 41 -15.21 1.10 -10.89
C ARG A 41 -15.77 1.14 -12.30
N SER A 42 -16.99 0.66 -12.46
CA SER A 42 -17.78 0.94 -13.66
C SER A 42 -17.87 2.45 -13.77
N VAL A 43 -17.29 3.01 -14.83
CA VAL A 43 -17.55 4.39 -15.21
C VAL A 43 -18.87 4.34 -15.96
N GLU A 44 -19.95 4.86 -15.38
CA GLU A 44 -21.16 5.19 -16.15
C GLU A 44 -20.89 6.32 -17.14
#